data_AF-A0A662RZA4-F1
#
_entry.id   AF-A0A662RZA4-F1
#
_cell.length_a   1.000
_cell.length_b   1.000
_cell.length_c   1.000
_cell.angle_alpha   90.00
_cell.angle_beta   90.00
_cell.angle_gamma   90.00
#
_symmetry.space_group_name_H-M   'P 1'
#
loop_
_entity.id
_entity.type
_entity.pdbx_description
1 polymer ?
#
loop_
_entity_poly.entity_id
_entity_poly.type
_entity_poly.pdbx_seq_one_letter_code
_entity_poly.pdbx_strand_id
1 'polypeptide(L)' 'MIETDGLVKKFKNKAHKTKVVLSVFNRGEKLTAQEIARRLRRLGYDINPRHLAMFIFYEMQHKYIRVEKDGKRCLYLLN' A
#
# COMPACT_ATOMS: atom_id res chain seq x y z
N MET A 1 -24.85 7.63 3.17
CA MET A 1 -23.71 6.70 3.06
C MET A 1 -23.77 6.14 1.65
N ILE A 2 -22.80 6.42 0.78
CA ILE A 2 -22.84 5.92 -0.60
C ILE A 2 -22.22 4.53 -0.60
N GLU A 3 -23.07 3.51 -0.71
CA GLU A 3 -22.68 2.15 -1.12
C GLU A 3 -22.23 2.21 -2.58
N THR A 4 -20.91 2.25 -2.80
CA THR A 4 -20.36 1.86 -4.10
C THR A 4 -20.18 0.35 -4.09
N ASP A 5 -21.17 -0.37 -4.60
CA ASP A 5 -21.09 -1.79 -4.98
C ASP A 5 -20.21 -1.94 -6.25
N GLY A 6 -18.99 -1.43 -6.18
CA GLY A 6 -17.95 -1.66 -7.17
C GLY A 6 -17.21 -2.92 -6.77
N LEU A 7 -17.37 -4.01 -7.52
CA LEU A 7 -16.65 -5.27 -7.35
C LEU A 7 -15.20 -5.05 -6.89
N VAL A 8 -14.90 -5.43 -5.64
CA VAL A 8 -13.56 -5.29 -5.07
C VAL A 8 -12.57 -6.03 -5.97
N LYS A 9 -11.61 -5.29 -6.52
CA LYS A 9 -10.58 -5.82 -7.39
C LYS A 9 -9.67 -6.76 -6.60
N LYS A 10 -9.45 -7.96 -7.15
CA LYS A 10 -8.50 -8.92 -6.59
C LYS A 10 -7.09 -8.65 -7.09
N PHE A 11 -6.10 -8.87 -6.23
CA PHE A 11 -4.71 -8.91 -6.64
C PHE A 11 -4.44 -10.23 -7.38
N LYS A 12 -4.01 -10.14 -8.65
CA LYS A 12 -3.78 -11.33 -9.49
C LYS A 12 -2.57 -12.17 -9.07
N ASN A 13 -1.47 -11.51 -8.72
CA ASN A 13 -0.23 -12.13 -8.27
C ASN A 13 0.64 -11.10 -7.51
N LYS A 14 1.81 -11.53 -7.02
CA LYS A 14 2.74 -10.67 -6.28
C LYS A 14 3.18 -9.45 -7.10
N ALA A 15 3.60 -9.64 -8.36
CA ALA A 15 4.06 -8.54 -9.22
C ALA A 15 2.96 -7.50 -9.50
N HIS A 16 1.73 -7.95 -9.74
CA HIS A 16 0.57 -7.08 -9.89
C HIS A 16 0.30 -6.30 -8.61
N LYS A 17 0.36 -6.96 -7.44
CA LYS A 17 0.21 -6.30 -6.14
C LYS A 17 1.31 -5.25 -5.90
N THR A 18 2.57 -5.56 -6.23
CA THR A 18 3.69 -4.61 -6.15
C THR A 18 3.40 -3.36 -7.00
N LYS A 19 3.03 -3.52 -8.28
CA LYS A 19 2.72 -2.38 -9.17
C LYS A 19 1.59 -1.50 -8.62
N VAL A 20 0.52 -2.13 -8.13
CA VAL A 20 -0.64 -1.42 -7.58
C VAL A 20 -0.29 -0.71 -6.26
N VAL A 21 0.55 -1.28 -5.41
CA VAL A 21 1.04 -0.59 -4.19
C VAL A 21 1.92 0.59 -4.57
N LEU A 22 2.81 0.47 -5.55
CA LEU A 22 3.66 1.58 -5.99
C LEU A 22 2.85 2.72 -6.62
N SER A 23 1.77 2.41 -7.33
CA SER A 23 0.96 3.42 -8.02
C SER A 23 0.20 4.37 -7.08
N VAL A 24 0.11 4.07 -5.78
CA VAL A 24 -0.55 4.98 -4.83
C VAL A 24 0.40 6.00 -4.21
N PHE A 25 1.69 5.94 -4.55
CA PHE A 25 2.70 6.90 -4.10
C PHE A 25 2.91 8.03 -5.11
N ASN A 26 3.04 9.25 -4.61
CA ASN A 26 3.57 10.41 -5.29
C ASN A 26 5.08 10.53 -5.04
N ARG A 27 5.78 11.28 -5.90
CA ARG A 27 7.22 11.45 -5.79
C ARG A 27 7.61 12.15 -4.47
N GLY A 28 8.49 11.51 -3.69
CA GLY A 28 9.04 12.06 -2.45
C GLY A 28 8.11 12.04 -1.25
N GLU A 29 6.89 11.50 -1.37
CA GLU A 29 5.95 11.45 -0.24
C GLU A 29 6.25 10.28 0.71
N LYS A 30 5.83 10.45 1.97
CA LYS A 30 5.88 9.40 3.01
C LYS A 30 4.46 9.05 3.41
N LEU A 31 4.11 7.77 3.41
CA LEU A 31 2.78 7.29 3.77
C LEU A 31 2.84 6.26 4.89
N THR A 32 1.82 6.23 5.72
CA THR A 32 1.58 5.11 6.64
C THR A 32 0.90 3.94 5.91
N ALA A 33 0.95 2.73 6.49
CA ALA A 33 0.23 1.57 5.96
C ALA A 33 -1.30 1.83 5.86
N GLN A 34 -1.86 2.61 6.78
CA GLN A 34 -3.27 2.99 6.78
C GLN A 34 -3.60 3.89 5.58
N GLU A 35 -2.74 4.85 5.26
CA GLU A 35 -2.93 5.74 4.12
C GLU A 35 -2.81 5.02 2.79
N ILE A 36 -1.82 4.12 2.66
CA ILE A 36 -1.66 3.28 1.46
C ILE A 36 -2.92 2.43 1.28
N ALA A 37 -3.39 1.72 2.31
CA ALA A 37 -4.61 0.92 2.26
C ALA A 37 -5.85 1.77 1.88
N ARG A 38 -5.97 2.98 2.44
CA ARG A 38 -7.05 3.92 2.10
C ARG A 38 -7.02 4.32 0.63
N ARG A 39 -5.83 4.60 0.07
CA ARG A 39 -5.67 4.95 -1.35
C ARG A 39 -5.95 3.75 -2.26
N LEU A 40 -5.50 2.56 -1.88
CA LEU A 40 -5.82 1.31 -2.57
C LEU A 40 -7.33 1.05 -2.62
N ARG A 41 -8.04 1.30 -1.53
CA ARG A 41 -9.50 1.17 -1.47
C ARG A 41 -10.20 2.11 -2.45
N ARG A 42 -9.71 3.35 -2.61
CA ARG A 42 -10.22 4.28 -3.64
C ARG A 42 -10.00 3.78 -5.08
N LEU A 43 -8.99 2.94 -5.31
CA LEU A 43 -8.75 2.29 -6.61
C LEU A 43 -9.57 0.99 -6.80
N GLY A 44 -10.34 0.61 -5.79
CA GLY A 44 -11.16 -0.61 -5.76
C GLY A 44 -10.47 -1.83 -5.14
N TYR A 45 -9.29 -1.68 -4.53
CA TYR A 45 -8.58 -2.78 -3.87
C TYR A 45 -8.75 -2.72 -2.35
N ASP A 46 -9.34 -3.75 -1.75
CA ASP A 46 -9.40 -3.85 -0.29
C ASP A 46 -8.26 -4.69 0.27
N ILE A 47 -7.57 -4.15 1.27
CA ILE A 47 -6.46 -4.83 1.94
C ILE A 47 -6.34 -4.35 3.39
N ASN A 48 -6.15 -5.31 4.30
CA ASN A 48 -5.86 -4.99 5.70
C ASN A 48 -4.47 -4.32 5.81
N PRO A 49 -4.35 -3.16 6.48
CA PRO A 49 -3.06 -2.48 6.68
C PRO A 49 -1.96 -3.38 7.28
N ARG A 50 -2.31 -4.36 8.15
CA ARG A 50 -1.34 -5.32 8.70
C ARG A 50 -0.79 -6.26 7.63
N HIS A 51 -1.66 -6.81 6.79
CA HIS A 51 -1.25 -7.68 5.67
C HIS A 51 -0.46 -6.89 4.60
N LEU A 52 -0.82 -5.62 4.40
CA LEU A 52 -0.06 -4.71 3.55
C LEU A 52 1.34 -4.46 4.12
N ALA A 53 1.46 -4.17 5.41
CA ALA A 53 2.75 -3.97 6.07
C ALA A 53 3.65 -5.21 5.97
N MET A 54 3.10 -6.41 6.20
CA MET A 54 3.82 -7.68 5.99
C MET A 54 4.26 -7.85 4.54
N PHE A 55 3.38 -7.59 3.58
CA PHE A 55 3.73 -7.69 2.16
C PHE A 55 4.85 -6.71 1.78
N ILE A 56 4.79 -5.47 2.27
CA ILE A 56 5.86 -4.50 2.03
C ILE A 56 7.17 -5.00 2.64
N PHE A 57 7.15 -5.48 3.89
CA PHE A 57 8.33 -6.00 4.57
C PHE A 57 9.01 -7.15 3.82
N TYR A 58 8.25 -8.16 3.40
CA TYR A 58 8.81 -9.37 2.77
C TYR A 58 9.14 -9.20 1.28
N GLU A 59 8.34 -8.43 0.54
CA GLU A 59 8.37 -8.46 -0.93
C GLU A 59 8.86 -7.15 -1.56
N MET A 60 8.78 -6.02 -0.85
CA MET A 60 9.03 -4.69 -1.42
C MET A 60 10.11 -3.88 -0.74
N GLN A 61 10.41 -4.16 0.53
CA GLN A 61 11.38 -3.41 1.31
C GLN A 61 12.77 -3.52 0.67
N HIS A 62 13.54 -2.43 0.72
CA HIS A 62 14.87 -2.26 0.13
C HIS A 62 14.91 -2.23 -1.40
N LYS A 63 14.00 -2.93 -2.10
CA LYS A 63 13.93 -2.94 -3.56
C LYS A 63 13.16 -1.74 -4.12
N TYR A 64 11.97 -1.49 -3.58
CA TYR A 64 11.06 -0.46 -4.08
C TYR A 64 10.64 0.55 -3.01
N ILE A 65 10.62 0.11 -1.74
CA ILE A 65 10.15 0.92 -0.63
C ILE A 65 11.24 0.97 0.45
N ARG A 66 11.58 2.19 0.86
CA ARG A 66 12.32 2.46 2.08
C ARG A 66 11.33 2.66 3.22
N VAL A 67 11.69 2.13 4.40
CA VAL A 67 10.89 2.27 5.62
C VAL A 67 11.65 3.14 6.61
N GLU A 68 10.99 4.17 7.10
CA GLU A 68 11.49 5.03 8.17
C GLU A 68 10.60 4.88 9.40
N LYS A 69 11.20 4.97 10.58
CA LYS A 69 10.47 4.98 11.85
C LYS A 69 10.30 6.42 12.31
N ASP A 70 9.05 6.79 12.59
CA ASP A 70 8.69 8.06 13.21
C ASP A 70 7.96 7.76 14.53
N GLY A 71 8.74 7.72 15.61
CA GLY A 71 8.27 7.22 16.91
C GLY A 71 7.74 5.79 16.82
N LYS A 72 6.44 5.62 17.04
CA LYS A 72 5.74 4.31 16.96
C LYS A 72 5.18 4.01 15.55
N ARG A 73 5.33 4.93 14.59
CA ARG A 73 4.78 4.79 13.24
C ARG A 73 5.86 4.36 12.26
N CYS A 74 5.48 3.51 11.31
CA CYS A 74 6.28 3.20 10.14
C CYS A 74 5.81 4.06 8.97
N LEU A 75 6.73 4.81 8.38
CA LEU A 75 6.55 5.60 7.18
C LEU A 75 7.21 4.89 6.00
N TYR A 76 6.46 4.75 4.92
CA TYR A 76 6.89 4.11 3.68
C TYR A 76 7.10 5.19 2.63
N LEU A 77 8.22 5.12 1.91
CA LEU A 77 8.52 6.01 0.80
C LEU A 77 9.15 5.21 -0.36
N LEU A 78 8.96 5.69 -1.58
CA LEU A 78 9.61 5.10 -2.75
C LEU A 78 11.13 5.23 -2.64
N ASN A 79 11.84 4.19 -3.07
CA ASN A 79 13.29 4.20 -3.23
C ASN A 79 13.70 4.83 -4.58
#